data_AF-A0A3E1EBA8-F1
#
_entry.id   AF-A0A3E1EBA8-F1
#
_cell.length_a   1.000
_cell.length_b   1.000
_cell.length_c   1.000
_cell.angle_alpha   90.00
_cell.angle_beta   90.00
_cell.angle_gamma   90.00
#
_symmetry.space_group_name_H-M   'P 1'
#
loop_
_entity.id
_entity.type
_entity.pdbx_description
1 polymer ?
#
loop_
_entity_poly.entity_id
_entity_poly.type
_entity_poly.pdbx_seq_one_letter_code
_entity_poly.pdbx_strand_id
1 'polypeptide(L)'
;MPAHLNLRRTGLLGLTLVFLTAFSGLELRGQTILSGTYSGGPGSITGDVSINPSTSATFTSGTTFTGANATLGNYSTLNWNQNGTLASKTITAGAAGGYAYITVGTGNSLTFDSATTVNGNIYFYSYNTGAAIINLGTINQNAGSGALFAPTLSNSGSIT
;
A
#
# COMPACT_ATOMS: atom_id res chain seq x y z
N MET A 1 -38.43 -44.04 32.94
CA MET A 1 -37.72 -42.93 33.60
C MET A 1 -36.79 -42.27 32.59
N PRO A 2 -36.94 -40.97 32.31
CA PRO A 2 -35.78 -40.16 31.96
C PRO A 2 -35.69 -38.90 32.82
N ALA A 3 -34.45 -38.56 33.14
CA ALA A 3 -34.05 -37.50 34.05
C ALA A 3 -34.36 -36.10 33.50
N HIS A 4 -34.92 -35.24 34.33
CA HIS A 4 -35.00 -33.79 34.09
C HIS A 4 -33.64 -33.15 34.37
N LEU A 5 -32.91 -32.77 33.31
CA LEU A 5 -31.69 -31.98 33.43
C LEU A 5 -32.03 -30.49 33.45
N ASN A 6 -31.92 -29.88 34.63
CA ASN A 6 -32.03 -28.43 34.84
C ASN A 6 -30.74 -27.74 34.38
N LEU A 7 -30.77 -27.02 33.26
CA LEU A 7 -29.67 -26.12 32.87
C LEU A 7 -29.92 -24.71 33.43
N ARG A 8 -29.07 -24.31 34.38
CA ARG A 8 -28.99 -22.94 34.88
C ARG A 8 -28.32 -22.05 33.83
N ARG A 9 -28.95 -20.90 33.56
CA ARG A 9 -28.48 -19.84 32.66
C ARG A 9 -27.36 -19.05 33.38
N THR A 10 -26.14 -19.09 32.86
CA THR A 10 -25.06 -18.15 33.22
C THR A 10 -24.65 -17.39 31.97
N GLY A 11 -24.51 -16.06 32.13
CA GLY A 11 -24.69 -15.07 31.08
C GLY A 11 -23.69 -15.12 29.95
N LEU A 12 -24.21 -14.98 28.73
CA LEU A 12 -23.45 -14.67 27.53
C LEU A 12 -23.45 -13.14 27.38
N LEU A 13 -22.32 -12.50 27.70
CA LEU A 13 -22.02 -11.14 27.28
C LEU A 13 -22.09 -11.11 25.75
N GLY A 14 -22.85 -10.14 25.23
CA GLY A 14 -23.26 -10.06 23.83
C GLY A 14 -22.09 -10.09 22.85
N LEU A 15 -21.95 -11.23 22.17
CA LEU A 15 -21.35 -11.28 20.85
C LEU A 15 -22.51 -11.25 19.85
N THR A 16 -22.85 -10.07 19.33
CA THR A 16 -23.71 -9.99 18.16
C THR A 16 -22.90 -10.50 16.97
N LEU A 17 -22.97 -11.81 16.75
CA LEU A 17 -22.45 -12.45 15.55
C LEU A 17 -23.42 -12.09 14.40
N VAL A 18 -23.07 -11.06 13.63
CA VAL A 18 -23.81 -10.74 12.40
C VAL A 18 -23.48 -11.83 11.38
N PHE A 19 -24.40 -12.77 11.19
CA PHE A 19 -24.37 -13.68 10.05
C PHE A 19 -24.74 -12.90 8.79
N LEU A 20 -23.74 -12.51 8.01
CA LEU A 20 -23.97 -12.01 6.65
C LEU A 20 -24.07 -13.21 5.72
N THR A 21 -25.28 -13.51 5.25
CA THR A 21 -25.52 -14.55 4.25
C THR A 21 -24.92 -14.13 2.91
N ALA A 22 -23.92 -14.89 2.47
CA ALA A 22 -23.38 -15.00 1.11
C ALA A 22 -23.02 -13.69 0.37
N PHE A 23 -21.76 -13.27 0.52
CA PHE A 23 -21.01 -12.65 -0.58
C PHE A 23 -19.90 -13.63 -1.00
N SER A 24 -20.14 -14.45 -2.02
CA SER A 24 -19.06 -15.19 -2.67
C SER A 24 -18.21 -14.17 -3.43
N GLY A 25 -17.13 -13.70 -2.81
CA GLY A 25 -16.19 -12.76 -3.42
C GLY A 25 -15.76 -11.59 -2.53
N LEU A 26 -16.33 -11.42 -1.32
CA LEU A 26 -15.76 -10.51 -0.34
C LEU A 26 -14.63 -11.22 0.40
N GLU A 27 -13.44 -11.24 -0.19
CA GLU A 27 -12.26 -11.44 0.63
C GLU A 27 -12.15 -10.23 1.54
N LEU A 28 -12.35 -10.42 2.85
CA LEU A 28 -12.00 -9.43 3.87
C LEU A 28 -10.47 -9.43 3.97
N ARG A 29 -9.78 -9.02 2.89
CA ARG A 29 -8.34 -8.86 2.89
C ARG A 29 -8.06 -7.74 3.87
N GLY A 30 -7.46 -8.08 5.01
CA GLY A 30 -7.08 -7.07 6.00
C GLY A 30 -6.24 -6.00 5.30
N GLN A 31 -6.75 -4.78 5.26
CA GLN A 31 -5.96 -3.63 4.84
C GLN A 31 -5.14 -3.19 6.05
N THR A 32 -3.81 -3.26 5.92
CA THR A 32 -2.90 -2.77 6.95
C THR A 32 -2.69 -1.28 6.77
N ILE A 33 -3.10 -0.48 7.76
CA ILE A 33 -2.79 0.95 7.80
C ILE A 33 -1.34 1.11 8.27
N LEU A 34 -0.54 1.82 7.46
CA LEU A 34 0.87 2.00 7.67
C LEU A 34 1.18 3.37 8.27
N SER A 35 2.07 3.38 9.26
CA SER A 35 2.67 4.60 9.81
C SER A 35 4.03 4.29 10.42
N GLY A 36 5.04 5.09 10.11
CA GLY A 36 6.40 4.89 10.64
C GLY A 36 7.25 3.94 9.80
N THR A 37 8.25 3.30 10.42
CA THR A 37 9.26 2.50 9.70
C THR A 37 8.94 1.01 9.76
N TYR A 38 9.05 0.35 8.61
CA TYR A 38 8.86 -1.09 8.43
C TYR A 38 10.16 -1.72 7.94
N SER A 39 10.59 -2.76 8.67
CA SER A 39 11.76 -3.58 8.37
C SER A 39 11.43 -5.05 8.59
N GLY A 40 11.66 -5.92 7.60
CA GLY A 40 11.42 -7.35 7.77
C GLY A 40 11.62 -8.23 6.54
N GLY A 41 12.21 -7.70 5.46
CA GLY A 41 12.36 -8.43 4.21
C GLY A 41 11.05 -8.57 3.40
N PRO A 42 11.08 -9.36 2.32
CA PRO A 42 9.96 -9.48 1.40
C PRO A 42 8.72 -10.08 2.07
N GLY A 43 7.55 -9.49 1.86
CA GLY A 43 6.27 -9.94 2.39
C GLY A 43 6.06 -9.67 3.87
N SER A 44 6.89 -8.81 4.47
CA SER A 44 6.84 -8.49 5.90
C SER A 44 5.53 -7.83 6.35
N ILE A 45 4.79 -7.22 5.42
CA ILE A 45 3.45 -6.69 5.66
C ILE A 45 2.42 -7.60 4.98
N THR A 46 1.45 -8.09 5.75
CA THR A 46 0.40 -8.95 5.20
C THR A 46 -0.78 -8.13 4.71
N GLY A 47 -1.32 -8.51 3.55
CA GLY A 47 -2.53 -7.91 2.99
C GLY A 47 -2.26 -6.63 2.21
N ASP A 48 -3.36 -6.01 1.76
CA ASP A 48 -3.32 -4.71 1.10
C ASP A 48 -2.89 -3.65 2.11
N VAL A 49 -2.35 -2.53 1.64
CA VAL A 49 -1.82 -1.50 2.52
C VAL A 49 -2.44 -0.13 2.26
N SER A 50 -2.50 0.71 3.29
CA SER A 50 -2.86 2.11 3.13
C SER A 50 -1.98 3.01 3.98
N ILE A 51 -1.60 4.18 3.45
CA ILE A 51 -1.01 5.26 4.23
C ILE A 51 -2.08 6.34 4.38
N ASN A 52 -2.41 6.70 5.62
CA ASN A 52 -3.41 7.72 5.89
C ASN A 52 -2.98 9.10 5.35
N PRO A 53 -3.92 10.00 5.04
CA PRO A 53 -3.60 11.36 4.64
C PRO A 53 -2.65 12.07 5.62
N SER A 54 -1.72 12.84 5.08
CA SER A 54 -0.72 13.60 5.85
C SER A 54 0.17 12.77 6.78
N THR A 55 0.25 11.45 6.57
CA THR A 55 1.16 10.55 7.30
C THR A 55 2.21 9.95 6.39
N SER A 56 3.22 9.31 6.97
CA SER A 56 4.27 8.65 6.21
C SER A 56 4.54 7.23 6.67
N ALA A 57 4.96 6.39 5.71
CA ALA A 57 5.52 5.08 5.97
C ALA A 57 6.87 4.96 5.28
N THR A 58 7.84 4.34 5.96
CA THR A 58 9.19 4.13 5.46
C THR A 58 9.44 2.64 5.31
N PHE A 59 9.79 2.20 4.10
CA PHE A 59 10.18 0.83 3.86
C PHE A 59 11.70 0.72 3.82
N THR A 60 12.24 -0.22 4.59
CA THR A 60 13.67 -0.54 4.60
C THR A 60 13.90 -2.05 4.69
N SER A 61 15.15 -2.48 4.50
CA SER A 61 15.59 -3.87 4.68
C SER A 61 14.75 -4.90 3.89
N GLY A 62 14.43 -4.60 2.63
CA GLY A 62 13.68 -5.47 1.72
C GLY A 62 12.17 -5.55 1.96
N THR A 63 11.60 -4.65 2.77
CA THR A 63 10.17 -4.63 3.13
C THR A 63 9.28 -4.56 1.89
N THR A 64 8.29 -5.46 1.82
CA THR A 64 7.18 -5.41 0.86
C THR A 64 5.88 -5.86 1.52
N PHE A 65 4.76 -5.75 0.79
CA PHE A 65 3.46 -6.24 1.24
C PHE A 65 2.89 -7.32 0.31
N THR A 66 2.16 -8.28 0.89
CA THR A 66 1.59 -9.43 0.14
C THR A 66 0.31 -9.07 -0.60
N GLY A 67 -0.37 -8.00 -0.20
CA GLY A 67 -1.53 -7.47 -0.90
C GLY A 67 -1.25 -7.05 -2.32
N ALA A 68 -2.31 -7.03 -3.14
CA ALA A 68 -2.24 -6.52 -4.50
C ALA A 68 -2.30 -4.98 -4.52
N ASN A 69 -2.92 -4.38 -3.50
CA ASN A 69 -3.28 -2.97 -3.53
C ASN A 69 -2.53 -2.15 -2.47
N ALA A 70 -2.15 -0.92 -2.84
CA ALA A 70 -1.69 0.12 -1.92
C ALA A 70 -2.47 1.42 -2.15
N THR A 71 -2.93 2.05 -1.08
CA THR A 71 -3.61 3.35 -1.13
C THR A 71 -2.80 4.41 -0.39
N LEU A 72 -2.32 5.43 -1.11
CA LEU A 72 -1.62 6.58 -0.54
C LEU A 72 -2.59 7.74 -0.41
N GLY A 73 -2.97 8.10 0.81
CA GLY A 73 -3.86 9.22 1.09
C GLY A 73 -3.29 10.58 0.66
N ASN A 74 -4.13 11.61 0.63
CA ASN A 74 -3.69 12.97 0.31
C ASN A 74 -2.57 13.45 1.24
N TYR A 75 -1.54 14.05 0.65
CA TYR A 75 -0.31 14.53 1.29
C TYR A 75 0.46 13.47 2.08
N SER A 76 0.18 12.18 1.83
CA SER A 76 0.95 11.10 2.43
C SER A 76 2.28 10.89 1.71
N THR A 77 3.22 10.23 2.38
CA THR A 77 4.53 9.90 1.81
C THR A 77 4.89 8.45 2.04
N LEU A 78 5.20 7.72 0.96
CA LEU A 78 5.95 6.48 1.03
C LEU A 78 7.44 6.78 0.83
N ASN A 79 8.24 6.56 1.87
CA ASN A 79 9.71 6.65 1.80
C ASN A 79 10.30 5.29 1.49
N TRP A 80 10.87 5.14 0.29
CA TRP A 80 11.54 3.93 -0.15
C TRP A 80 13.04 4.01 0.15
N ASN A 81 13.43 3.49 1.32
CA ASN A 81 14.81 3.51 1.83
C ASN A 81 15.46 2.13 1.71
N GLN A 82 15.44 1.60 0.49
CA GLN A 82 15.99 0.30 0.13
C GLN A 82 16.10 0.15 -1.39
N ASN A 83 16.77 -0.90 -1.86
CA ASN A 83 16.70 -1.32 -3.26
C ASN A 83 15.64 -2.41 -3.38
N GLY A 84 14.77 -2.32 -4.38
CA GLY A 84 13.84 -3.40 -4.67
C GLY A 84 12.71 -3.04 -5.62
N THR A 85 11.73 -3.95 -5.66
CA THR A 85 10.63 -3.92 -6.61
C THR A 85 9.30 -3.97 -5.87
N LEU A 86 8.39 -3.05 -6.19
CA LEU A 86 6.97 -3.23 -5.94
C LEU A 86 6.41 -4.01 -7.13
N ALA A 87 6.24 -5.32 -6.94
CA ALA A 87 5.84 -6.24 -8.01
C ALA A 87 4.33 -6.52 -7.98
N SER A 88 3.72 -6.50 -9.17
CA SER A 88 2.31 -6.80 -9.39
C SER A 88 1.37 -6.01 -8.48
N LYS A 89 1.65 -4.71 -8.29
CA LYS A 89 0.86 -3.84 -7.41
C LYS A 89 -0.08 -2.92 -8.19
N THR A 90 -1.24 -2.65 -7.61
CA THR A 90 -2.05 -1.48 -7.96
C THR A 90 -1.89 -0.45 -6.85
N ILE A 91 -1.26 0.68 -7.17
CA ILE A 91 -1.02 1.79 -6.26
C ILE A 91 -1.97 2.91 -6.64
N THR A 92 -2.84 3.32 -5.71
CA THR A 92 -3.72 4.48 -5.88
C THR A 92 -3.22 5.61 -4.99
N ALA A 93 -2.95 6.78 -5.57
CA ALA A 93 -2.27 7.88 -4.91
C ALA A 93 -3.05 9.18 -5.02
N GLY A 94 -3.31 9.81 -3.88
CA GLY A 94 -4.04 11.08 -3.82
C GLY A 94 -5.48 10.97 -4.35
N ALA A 95 -6.14 12.11 -4.43
CA ALA A 95 -7.47 12.30 -4.99
C ALA A 95 -7.61 13.74 -5.50
N ALA A 96 -8.74 14.08 -6.12
CA ALA A 96 -8.99 15.44 -6.60
C ALA A 96 -8.71 16.50 -5.51
N GLY A 97 -7.85 17.48 -5.83
CA GLY A 97 -7.44 18.54 -4.90
C GLY A 97 -6.25 18.21 -3.98
N GLY A 98 -5.75 16.97 -3.97
CA GLY A 98 -4.56 16.56 -3.23
C GLY A 98 -3.62 15.69 -4.08
N TYR A 99 -2.45 15.37 -3.53
CA TYR A 99 -1.45 14.49 -4.15
C TYR A 99 -0.83 13.58 -3.11
N ALA A 100 -0.14 12.51 -3.49
CA ALA A 100 0.73 11.75 -2.59
C ALA A 100 2.18 11.73 -3.08
N TYR A 101 3.11 11.48 -2.17
CA TYR A 101 4.54 11.39 -2.48
C TYR A 101 5.04 9.94 -2.45
N ILE A 102 5.90 9.63 -3.42
CA ILE A 102 6.84 8.52 -3.31
C ILE A 102 8.25 9.12 -3.39
N THR A 103 9.06 8.85 -2.39
CA THR A 103 10.45 9.31 -2.30
C THR A 103 11.38 8.11 -2.27
N VAL A 104 12.53 8.20 -2.93
CA VAL A 104 13.58 7.18 -2.92
C VAL A 104 14.79 7.74 -2.19
N GLY A 105 15.26 7.02 -1.17
CA GLY A 105 16.41 7.44 -0.34
C GLY A 105 17.74 7.46 -1.10
N THR A 106 18.79 7.98 -0.46
CA THR A 106 20.15 8.07 -1.03
C THR A 106 20.69 6.69 -1.46
N GLY A 107 21.19 6.61 -2.70
CA GLY A 107 21.76 5.38 -3.26
C GLY A 107 20.77 4.22 -3.45
N ASN A 108 19.48 4.46 -3.25
CA ASN A 108 18.44 3.45 -3.33
C ASN A 108 17.75 3.43 -4.70
N SER A 109 17.08 2.32 -5.00
CA SER A 109 16.29 2.18 -6.23
C SER A 109 14.90 1.60 -5.96
N LEU A 110 13.88 2.22 -6.57
CA LEU A 110 12.51 1.71 -6.62
C LEU A 110 12.19 1.26 -8.04
N THR A 111 11.83 -0.01 -8.18
CA THR A 111 11.33 -0.58 -9.44
C THR A 111 9.83 -0.84 -9.37
N PHE A 112 9.10 -0.39 -10.38
CA PHE A 112 7.75 -0.87 -10.69
C PHE A 112 7.89 -1.92 -11.79
N ASP A 113 7.46 -3.16 -11.52
CA ASP A 113 7.49 -4.20 -12.54
C ASP A 113 6.44 -3.96 -13.63
N SER A 114 6.46 -4.80 -14.68
CA SER A 114 5.57 -4.65 -15.83
C SER A 114 4.09 -4.80 -15.50
N ALA A 115 3.75 -5.48 -14.41
CA ALA A 115 2.38 -5.64 -13.94
C ALA A 115 1.94 -4.54 -12.97
N THR A 116 2.85 -3.66 -12.53
CA THR A 116 2.54 -2.62 -11.55
C THR A 116 1.92 -1.41 -12.20
N THR A 117 0.81 -0.95 -11.62
CA THR A 117 0.10 0.25 -12.05
C THR A 117 0.05 1.26 -10.91
N VAL A 118 0.47 2.49 -11.18
CA VAL A 118 0.31 3.64 -10.28
C VAL A 118 -0.75 4.56 -10.86
N ASN A 119 -1.81 4.84 -10.13
CA ASN A 119 -2.92 5.69 -10.56
C ASN A 119 -3.12 6.86 -9.58
N GLY A 120 -3.49 8.02 -10.10
CA GLY A 120 -3.88 9.18 -9.30
C GLY A 120 -2.88 10.33 -9.37
N ASN A 121 -2.95 11.25 -8.40
CA ASN A 121 -2.13 12.46 -8.36
C ASN A 121 -0.87 12.17 -7.56
N ILE A 122 0.23 11.85 -8.25
CA ILE A 122 1.45 11.41 -7.58
C ILE A 122 2.67 12.28 -7.89
N TYR A 123 3.44 12.56 -6.85
CA TYR A 123 4.73 13.20 -6.93
C TYR A 123 5.81 12.18 -6.60
N PHE A 124 6.55 11.77 -7.63
CA PHE A 124 7.81 11.09 -7.42
C PHE A 124 8.88 12.16 -7.21
N TYR A 125 9.27 12.36 -5.95
CA TYR A 125 10.10 13.51 -5.57
C TYR A 125 11.34 13.03 -4.82
N SER A 126 12.38 12.65 -5.57
CA SER A 126 13.62 12.11 -5.00
C SER A 126 14.79 13.02 -5.34
N TYR A 127 15.24 13.84 -4.38
CA TYR A 127 16.44 14.71 -4.52
C TYR A 127 17.71 14.05 -4.02
N ASN A 128 17.57 12.87 -3.42
CA ASN A 128 18.67 12.18 -2.78
C ASN A 128 19.68 11.70 -3.82
N THR A 129 20.96 11.96 -3.59
CA THR A 129 22.04 11.53 -4.47
C THR A 129 21.97 10.03 -4.75
N GLY A 130 22.06 9.65 -6.02
CA GLY A 130 22.02 8.25 -6.45
C GLY A 130 20.65 7.57 -6.31
N ALA A 131 19.58 8.30 -6.00
CA ALA A 131 18.23 7.75 -6.05
C ALA A 131 17.83 7.42 -7.49
N ALA A 132 17.24 6.24 -7.68
CA ALA A 132 16.79 5.76 -8.97
C ALA A 132 15.32 5.30 -8.95
N ILE A 133 14.58 5.67 -9.99
CA ILE A 133 13.24 5.17 -10.27
C ILE A 133 13.28 4.41 -11.60
N ILE A 134 12.79 3.16 -11.57
CA ILE A 134 12.72 2.29 -12.74
C ILE A 134 11.25 1.93 -12.96
N ASN A 135 10.66 2.43 -14.06
CA ASN A 135 9.30 2.12 -14.44
C ASN A 135 9.28 1.12 -15.60
N LEU A 136 8.84 -0.11 -15.34
CA LEU A 136 8.52 -1.10 -16.37
C LEU A 136 7.01 -1.26 -16.57
N GLY A 137 6.20 -0.70 -15.66
CA GLY A 137 4.75 -0.82 -15.61
C GLY A 137 4.01 0.39 -16.18
N THR A 138 2.92 0.78 -15.53
CA THR A 138 2.10 1.93 -15.96
C THR A 138 1.99 2.96 -14.85
N ILE A 139 2.29 4.22 -15.15
CA ILE A 139 2.03 5.37 -14.28
C ILE A 139 0.98 6.24 -14.98
N ASN A 140 -0.20 6.35 -14.37
CA ASN A 140 -1.35 7.05 -14.91
C ASN A 140 -1.74 8.22 -13.99
N GLN A 141 -1.28 9.42 -14.37
CA GLN A 141 -1.58 10.69 -13.72
C GLN A 141 -2.91 11.21 -14.26
N ASN A 142 -4.00 10.86 -13.59
CA ASN A 142 -5.34 11.03 -14.14
C ASN A 142 -6.11 12.25 -13.60
N ALA A 143 -5.50 13.07 -12.74
CA ALA A 143 -6.05 14.34 -12.30
C ALA A 143 -4.96 15.30 -11.77
N GLY A 144 -5.33 16.57 -11.58
CA GLY A 144 -4.48 17.58 -10.94
C GLY A 144 -3.15 17.82 -11.64
N SER A 145 -2.08 17.94 -10.85
CA SER A 145 -0.71 17.99 -11.34
C SER A 145 0.10 16.92 -10.61
N GLY A 146 1.06 16.35 -11.31
CA GLY A 146 2.05 15.44 -10.77
C GLY A 146 3.44 15.85 -11.24
N ALA A 147 4.46 15.32 -10.58
CA ALA A 147 5.83 15.47 -11.03
C ALA A 147 6.56 14.15 -10.89
N LEU A 148 7.51 13.92 -11.80
CA LEU A 148 8.44 12.81 -11.69
C LEU A 148 9.86 13.35 -11.78
N PHE A 149 10.57 13.24 -10.66
CA PHE A 149 11.94 13.71 -10.51
C PHE A 149 12.76 12.73 -9.66
N ALA A 150 13.85 12.25 -10.26
CA ALA A 150 14.91 11.47 -9.62
C ALA A 150 16.23 11.69 -10.38
N PRO A 151 17.41 11.61 -9.73
CA PRO A 151 18.70 11.68 -10.41
C PRO A 151 18.84 10.66 -11.54
N THR A 152 18.25 9.49 -11.36
CA THR A 152 18.17 8.47 -12.41
C THR A 152 16.73 8.04 -12.59
N LEU A 153 16.23 8.23 -13.80
CA LEU A 153 14.95 7.70 -14.25
C LEU A 153 15.20 6.76 -15.42
N SER A 154 14.75 5.52 -15.29
CA SER A 154 14.65 4.56 -16.40
C SER A 154 13.19 4.25 -16.63
N ASN A 155 12.70 4.50 -17.84
CA ASN A 155 11.31 4.20 -18.21
C ASN A 155 11.29 3.29 -19.45
N SER A 156 10.74 2.09 -19.28
CA SER A 156 10.39 1.18 -20.37
C SER A 156 8.89 0.81 -20.36
N GLY A 157 8.16 1.28 -19.34
CA GLY A 157 6.71 1.22 -19.25
C GLY A 157 6.02 2.46 -19.84
N SER A 158 4.76 2.66 -19.46
CA SER A 158 3.94 3.81 -19.87
C SER A 158 3.86 4.87 -18.77
N ILE A 159 3.86 6.13 -19.19
CA ILE A 159 3.57 7.29 -18.33
C ILE A 159 2.57 8.15 -19.10
N THR A 160 1.37 8.34 -18.55
CA THR A 160 0.26 9.10 -19.17
C THR A 160 -0.33 10.08 -18.19
#